data_AF-A0A537N1S0-F1
#
_entry.id   AF-A0A537N1S0-F1
#
_cell.length_a   1.000
_cell.length_b   1.000
_cell.length_c   1.000
_cell.angle_alpha   90.00
_cell.angle_beta   90.00
_cell.angle_gamma   90.00
#
_symmetry.space_group_name_H-M   'P 1'
#
loop_
_entity.id
_entity.type
_entity.pdbx_description
1 polymer ?
#
loop_
_entity_poly.entity_id
_entity_poly.type
_entity_poly.pdbx_seq_one_letter_code
_entity_poly.pdbx_strand_id
1 'polypeptide(L)'
;SGVMVRGSGAAWDLRKAQPYECYAEMEFDIPVGKNGDCYDRYLVRMEEMRQSVRIMKQCLEKLRLPEGQGPVVFPDNKIVPPRREVMKSSMEALIHHFKLYTEGFHVPPGEVYAAVEAPKGEFGVYLIADGTNRPYKCKIRAPSFAHLQAMDFLTRGHMLADVSAIIGSLDIVFGEIDR
;
A
#
# COMPACT_ATOMS: atom_id res chain seq x y z
N SER A 1 -5.74 5.63 -11.14
CA SER A 1 -4.54 4.97 -10.63
C SER A 1 -4.68 3.45 -10.72
N GLY A 2 -3.59 2.69 -10.60
CA GLY A 2 -3.62 1.23 -10.58
C GLY A 2 -4.01 0.58 -11.90
N VAL A 3 -4.68 -0.56 -11.77
CA VAL A 3 -5.20 -1.39 -12.88
C VAL A 3 -6.04 -0.57 -13.85
N MET A 4 -6.75 0.45 -13.39
CA MET A 4 -7.56 1.33 -14.24
C MET A 4 -6.73 2.11 -15.26
N VAL A 5 -5.52 2.53 -14.88
CA VAL A 5 -4.59 3.27 -15.74
C VAL A 5 -3.82 2.29 -16.62
N ARG A 6 -3.37 1.17 -16.05
CA ARG A 6 -2.67 0.10 -16.77
C ARG A 6 -3.52 -0.56 -17.84
N GLY A 7 -4.80 -0.83 -17.55
CA GLY A 7 -5.74 -1.39 -18.51
C GLY A 7 -6.00 -0.49 -19.72
N SER A 8 -5.84 0.82 -19.56
CA SER A 8 -6.01 1.82 -20.62
C SER A 8 -4.73 2.16 -21.38
N GLY A 9 -3.66 1.37 -21.22
CA GLY A 9 -2.44 1.52 -22.02
C GLY A 9 -1.30 2.31 -21.38
N ALA A 10 -1.47 2.84 -20.17
CA ALA A 10 -0.43 3.60 -19.49
C ALA A 10 0.37 2.70 -18.54
N ALA A 11 1.67 2.53 -18.83
CA ALA A 11 2.63 1.77 -18.02
C ALA A 11 3.02 2.51 -16.72
N TRP A 12 2.04 2.73 -15.83
CA TRP A 12 2.23 3.42 -14.55
C TRP A 12 2.08 2.48 -13.37
N ASP A 13 3.13 2.38 -12.55
CA ASP A 13 3.18 1.58 -11.32
C ASP A 13 4.16 2.24 -10.34
N LEU A 14 3.70 2.57 -9.13
CA LEU A 14 4.56 3.22 -8.13
C LEU A 14 5.74 2.32 -7.71
N ARG A 15 5.59 0.99 -7.75
CA ARG A 15 6.67 0.06 -7.36
C ARG A 15 7.89 0.15 -8.28
N LYS A 16 7.73 0.66 -9.50
CA LYS A 16 8.84 0.93 -10.44
C LYS A 16 9.16 2.41 -10.57
N ALA A 17 8.15 3.28 -10.64
CA ALA A 17 8.35 4.71 -10.86
C ALA A 17 8.87 5.44 -9.60
N GLN A 18 8.39 5.04 -8.42
CA GLN A 18 8.75 5.61 -7.12
C GLN A 18 8.94 4.46 -6.11
N PRO A 19 9.98 3.63 -6.31
CA PRO A 19 10.15 2.40 -5.55
C PRO A 19 10.28 2.70 -4.05
N TYR A 20 9.54 1.96 -3.25
CA TYR A 20 9.61 1.94 -1.80
C TYR A 20 10.10 0.57 -1.32
N GLU A 21 10.57 0.52 -0.07
CA GLU A 21 11.13 -0.70 0.54
C GLU A 21 12.18 -1.37 -0.36
N CYS A 22 11.97 -2.63 -0.73
CA CYS A 22 12.89 -3.43 -1.55
C CYS A 22 12.43 -3.62 -3.01
N TYR A 23 11.36 -2.96 -3.46
CA TYR A 23 10.83 -3.15 -4.81
C TYR A 23 11.81 -2.76 -5.93
N ALA A 24 12.73 -1.83 -5.65
CA ALA A 24 13.80 -1.44 -6.58
C ALA A 24 14.71 -2.61 -6.97
N GLU A 25 14.86 -3.59 -6.08
CA GLU A 25 15.73 -4.74 -6.27
C GLU A 25 15.00 -5.98 -6.80
N MET A 26 13.69 -5.88 -7.05
CA MET A 26 12.86 -6.99 -7.51
C MET A 26 12.63 -6.92 -9.01
N GLU A 27 12.70 -8.09 -9.65
CA GLU A 27 12.50 -8.22 -11.09
C GLU A 27 11.07 -8.68 -11.38
N PHE A 28 10.26 -7.78 -11.91
CA PHE A 28 8.89 -8.04 -12.33
C PHE A 28 8.50 -7.07 -13.45
N ASP A 29 7.51 -7.50 -14.23
CA ASP A 29 7.00 -6.77 -15.38
C ASP A 29 5.68 -6.06 -15.02
N ILE A 30 5.41 -4.92 -15.67
CA ILE A 30 4.15 -4.19 -15.52
C ILE A 30 3.19 -4.66 -16.63
N PRO A 31 2.08 -5.36 -16.31
CA PRO A 31 1.08 -5.71 -17.30
C PRO A 31 0.31 -4.46 -17.74
N VAL A 32 0.12 -4.29 -19.05
CA VAL A 32 -0.54 -3.14 -19.67
C VAL A 32 -1.58 -3.64 -20.67
N GLY A 33 -2.81 -3.11 -20.56
CA GLY A 33 -3.90 -3.35 -21.50
C GLY A 33 -3.79 -2.48 -22.74
N LYS A 34 -4.66 -2.69 -23.74
CA LYS A 34 -4.62 -1.93 -25.01
C LYS A 34 -5.89 -1.13 -25.25
N ASN A 35 -7.03 -1.68 -24.87
CA ASN A 35 -8.35 -1.17 -25.25
C ASN A 35 -9.02 -0.39 -24.12
N GLY A 36 -8.60 -0.58 -22.85
CA GLY A 36 -9.21 0.08 -21.70
C GLY A 36 -10.55 -0.50 -21.24
N ASP A 37 -10.92 -1.67 -21.74
CA ASP A 37 -12.17 -2.36 -21.41
C ASP A 37 -12.09 -3.17 -20.09
N CYS A 38 -13.21 -3.76 -19.69
CA CYS A 38 -13.28 -4.58 -18.48
C CYS A 38 -12.46 -5.88 -18.61
N TYR A 39 -12.28 -6.39 -19.82
CA TYR A 39 -11.59 -7.65 -20.08
C TYR A 39 -10.07 -7.49 -19.95
N ASP A 40 -9.52 -6.41 -20.49
CA ASP A 40 -8.12 -6.02 -20.31
C ASP A 40 -7.80 -5.82 -18.83
N ARG A 41 -8.68 -5.16 -18.06
CA ARG A 41 -8.49 -5.01 -16.60
C ARG A 41 -8.50 -6.36 -15.88
N TYR A 42 -9.32 -7.30 -16.32
CA TYR A 42 -9.31 -8.67 -15.80
C TYR A 42 -7.98 -9.36 -16.10
N LEU A 43 -7.51 -9.33 -17.36
CA LEU A 43 -6.25 -9.95 -17.76
C LEU A 43 -5.05 -9.34 -17.04
N VAL A 44 -5.03 -8.01 -16.89
CA VAL A 44 -4.00 -7.29 -16.11
C VAL A 44 -3.95 -7.82 -14.68
N ARG A 45 -5.08 -7.98 -13.99
CA ARG A 45 -5.11 -8.56 -12.63
C ARG A 45 -4.62 -10.01 -12.60
N MET A 46 -5.01 -10.82 -13.58
CA MET A 46 -4.53 -12.20 -13.67
C MET A 46 -3.01 -12.26 -13.82
N GLU A 47 -2.44 -11.36 -14.62
CA GLU A 47 -0.99 -11.27 -14.79
C GLU A 47 -0.29 -10.69 -13.56
N GLU A 48 -0.86 -9.68 -12.89
CA GLU A 48 -0.35 -9.16 -11.62
C GLU A 48 -0.27 -10.25 -10.55
N MET A 49 -1.21 -11.20 -10.50
CA MET A 49 -1.13 -12.35 -9.60
C MET A 49 0.08 -13.23 -9.93
N ARG A 50 0.37 -13.48 -11.22
CA ARG A 50 1.56 -14.25 -11.63
C ARG A 50 2.86 -13.53 -11.29
N GLN A 51 2.92 -12.23 -11.54
CA GLN A 51 4.07 -11.40 -11.19
C GLN A 51 4.26 -11.32 -9.66
N SER A 52 3.17 -11.27 -8.89
CA SER A 52 3.22 -11.33 -7.43
C SER A 52 3.83 -12.65 -6.94
N VAL A 53 3.49 -13.78 -7.57
CA VAL A 53 4.12 -15.08 -7.28
C VAL A 53 5.61 -15.07 -7.62
N ARG A 54 6.01 -14.42 -8.74
CA ARG A 54 7.42 -14.25 -9.11
C ARG A 54 8.19 -13.44 -8.06
N ILE A 55 7.62 -12.32 -7.59
CA ILE A 55 8.21 -11.50 -6.51
C ILE A 55 8.34 -12.31 -5.23
N MET A 56 7.30 -13.05 -4.82
CA MET A 56 7.35 -13.89 -3.61
C MET A 56 8.50 -14.92 -3.65
N LYS A 57 8.73 -15.55 -4.81
CA LYS A 57 9.85 -16.48 -4.99
C LYS A 57 11.21 -15.79 -4.82
N GLN A 58 11.38 -14.61 -5.42
CA GLN A 58 12.61 -13.81 -5.27
C GLN A 58 12.83 -13.39 -3.82
N CYS A 59 11.79 -12.95 -3.12
CA CYS A 59 11.88 -12.63 -1.69
C CYS A 59 12.33 -13.84 -0.86
N LEU A 60 11.78 -15.03 -1.12
CA LEU A 60 12.17 -16.25 -0.43
C LEU A 60 13.63 -16.62 -0.68
N GLU A 61 14.11 -16.47 -1.91
CA GLU A 61 15.52 -16.68 -2.26
C GLU A 61 16.42 -15.70 -1.52
N LYS A 62 16.10 -14.41 -1.54
CA LYS A 62 16.86 -13.36 -0.82
C LYS A 62 16.88 -13.58 0.70
N LEU A 63 15.75 -13.97 1.30
CA LEU A 63 15.66 -14.24 2.74
C LEU A 63 16.48 -15.48 3.17
N ARG A 64 16.71 -16.44 2.26
CA ARG A 64 17.55 -17.62 2.55
C ARG A 64 19.04 -17.33 2.49
N LEU A 65 19.45 -16.27 1.80
CA LEU A 65 20.84 -15.84 1.77
C LEU A 65 21.28 -15.33 3.15
N PRO A 66 22.57 -15.46 3.51
CA PRO A 66 23.08 -14.99 4.79
C PRO A 66 22.88 -13.48 4.99
N GLU A 67 22.93 -12.68 3.92
CA GLU A 67 22.68 -11.24 3.94
C GLU A 67 21.22 -10.88 4.24
N GLY A 68 20.28 -11.78 3.92
CA GLY A 68 18.85 -11.60 4.19
C GLY A 68 18.46 -11.86 5.65
N GLN A 69 19.40 -12.34 6.47
CA GLN A 69 19.18 -12.58 7.90
C GLN A 69 19.53 -11.33 8.69
N GLY A 70 18.50 -10.65 9.20
CA GLY A 70 18.66 -9.40 9.94
C GLY A 70 17.56 -9.15 10.95
N PRO A 71 17.65 -8.04 11.69
CA PRO A 71 16.58 -7.63 12.59
C PRO A 71 15.31 -7.31 11.79
N VAL A 72 14.20 -7.97 12.16
CA VAL A 72 12.88 -7.76 11.52
C VAL A 72 12.19 -6.48 11.96
N VAL A 73 12.72 -5.80 12.98
CA VAL A 73 12.19 -4.52 13.47
C VAL A 73 13.34 -3.55 13.68
N PHE A 74 13.06 -2.27 13.50
CA PHE A 74 14.01 -1.19 13.76
C PHE A 74 14.54 -1.27 15.21
N PRO A 75 15.86 -1.10 15.45
CA PRO A 75 16.47 -1.41 16.74
C PRO A 75 16.22 -0.36 17.84
N ASP A 76 15.65 0.81 17.51
CA ASP A 76 15.41 1.86 18.50
C ASP A 76 14.16 1.56 19.36
N ASN A 77 14.41 1.26 20.63
CA ASN A 77 13.38 0.98 21.63
C ASN A 77 12.52 2.19 22.01
N LYS A 78 12.83 3.39 21.51
CA LYS A 78 11.98 4.59 21.68
C LYS A 78 10.82 4.66 20.69
N ILE A 79 10.90 3.91 19.58
CA ILE A 79 9.88 3.86 18.54
C ILE A 79 9.22 2.48 18.54
N VAL A 80 10.03 1.43 18.71
CA VAL A 80 9.61 0.03 18.67
C VAL A 80 9.59 -0.53 20.09
N PRO A 81 8.56 -1.28 20.49
CA PRO A 81 8.56 -1.90 21.82
C PRO A 81 9.67 -2.96 21.93
N PRO A 82 10.41 -3.01 23.06
CA PRO A 82 11.46 -3.98 23.26
C PRO A 82 10.92 -5.41 23.33
N ARG A 83 11.76 -6.39 22.98
CA ARG A 83 11.42 -7.81 23.09
C ARG A 83 11.05 -8.19 24.53
N ARG A 84 10.07 -9.08 24.67
CA ARG A 84 9.56 -9.52 25.99
C ARG A 84 10.60 -10.13 26.90
N GLU A 85 11.60 -10.80 26.35
CA GLU A 85 12.71 -11.38 27.13
C GLU A 85 13.56 -10.28 27.79
N VAL A 86 13.89 -9.23 27.03
CA VAL A 86 14.73 -8.11 27.51
C VAL A 86 13.95 -7.20 28.46
N MET A 87 12.66 -7.00 28.21
CA MET A 87 11.77 -6.20 29.07
C MET A 87 11.70 -6.71 30.52
N LYS A 88 11.82 -8.03 30.72
CA LYS A 88 11.73 -8.65 32.05
C LYS A 88 13.03 -8.56 32.85
N SER A 89 14.15 -8.25 32.20
CA SER A 89 15.49 -8.25 32.80
C SER A 89 16.12 -6.86 32.86
N SER A 90 15.81 -5.96 31.93
CA SER A 90 16.32 -4.59 31.88
C SER A 90 15.28 -3.57 32.35
N MET A 91 15.72 -2.69 33.25
CA MET A 91 14.91 -1.56 33.74
C MET A 91 14.60 -0.57 32.61
N GLU A 92 15.57 -0.25 31.76
CA GLU A 92 15.38 0.66 30.63
C GLU A 92 14.35 0.13 29.63
N ALA A 93 14.41 -1.17 29.32
CA ALA A 93 13.45 -1.81 28.45
C ALA A 93 12.02 -1.75 29.04
N LEU A 94 11.89 -1.90 30.36
CA LEU A 94 10.60 -1.74 31.04
C LEU A 94 10.08 -0.30 30.97
N ILE A 95 10.95 0.70 31.17
CA ILE A 95 10.59 2.12 31.05
C ILE A 95 10.11 2.44 29.63
N HIS A 96 10.86 2.01 28.61
CA HIS A 96 10.49 2.22 27.21
C HIS A 96 9.16 1.56 26.85
N HIS A 97 8.95 0.31 27.27
CA HIS A 97 7.68 -0.37 27.10
C HIS A 97 6.53 0.38 27.77
N PHE A 98 6.70 0.79 29.03
CA PHE A 98 5.65 1.52 29.76
C PHE A 98 5.31 2.85 29.07
N LYS A 99 6.31 3.63 28.68
CA LYS A 99 6.12 4.92 27.99
C LYS A 99 5.45 4.75 26.62
N LEU A 100 5.87 3.78 25.82
CA LEU A 100 5.28 3.53 24.50
C LEU A 100 3.81 3.13 24.55
N TYR A 101 3.41 2.30 25.52
CA TYR A 101 2.02 1.82 25.61
C TYR A 101 1.08 2.75 26.39
N THR A 102 1.61 3.71 27.15
CA THR A 102 0.80 4.70 27.89
C THR A 102 0.74 6.05 27.19
N GLU A 103 1.90 6.61 26.86
CA GLU A 103 2.06 7.90 26.22
C GLU A 103 2.20 7.75 24.70
N GLY A 104 2.97 6.78 24.22
CA GLY A 104 3.35 6.68 22.81
C GLY A 104 4.60 7.50 22.49
N PHE A 105 5.10 7.38 21.25
CA PHE A 105 6.25 8.15 20.77
C PHE A 105 5.80 9.47 20.15
N HIS A 106 6.63 10.49 20.27
CA HIS A 106 6.37 11.80 19.67
C HIS A 106 6.92 11.84 18.24
N VAL A 107 6.13 12.39 17.32
CA VAL A 107 6.55 12.58 15.93
C VAL A 107 6.91 14.04 15.73
N PRO A 108 8.07 14.37 15.10
CA PRO A 108 8.44 15.76 14.83
C PRO A 108 7.35 16.52 14.07
N PRO A 109 7.17 17.82 14.33
CA PRO A 109 6.18 18.62 13.63
C PRO A 109 6.50 18.69 12.14
N GLY A 110 5.49 18.51 11.29
CA GLY A 110 5.65 18.51 9.83
C GLY A 110 4.47 17.88 9.11
N GLU A 111 4.53 17.88 7.78
CA GLU A 111 3.54 17.24 6.92
C GLU A 111 4.23 16.29 5.93
N VAL A 112 3.57 15.19 5.61
CA VAL A 112 4.08 14.20 4.65
C VAL A 112 2.92 13.57 3.88
N TYR A 113 3.14 13.33 2.59
CA TYR A 113 2.32 12.46 1.77
C TYR A 113 3.15 11.27 1.34
N ALA A 114 2.73 10.06 1.74
CA ALA A 114 3.33 8.83 1.30
C ALA A 114 2.28 8.00 0.57
N ALA A 115 2.65 7.39 -0.55
CA ALA A 115 1.78 6.55 -1.35
C ALA A 115 2.43 5.21 -1.67
N VAL A 116 1.60 4.18 -1.71
CA VAL A 116 1.98 2.82 -2.10
C VAL A 116 1.07 2.32 -3.22
N GLU A 117 1.56 1.39 -4.03
CA GLU A 117 0.72 0.72 -5.02
C GLU A 117 -0.09 -0.38 -4.32
N ALA A 118 -1.28 -0.04 -3.82
CA ALA A 118 -2.21 -1.06 -3.36
C ALA A 118 -2.77 -1.83 -4.58
N PRO A 119 -3.35 -3.04 -4.41
CA PRO A 119 -3.94 -3.80 -5.52
C PRO A 119 -5.05 -3.04 -6.27
N LYS A 120 -5.75 -2.12 -5.57
CA LYS A 120 -6.77 -1.23 -6.16
C LYS A 120 -6.16 -0.02 -6.87
N GLY A 121 -4.87 0.23 -6.70
CA GLY A 121 -4.13 1.38 -7.22
C GLY A 121 -3.45 2.16 -6.11
N GLU A 122 -2.99 3.37 -6.45
CA GLU A 122 -2.29 4.25 -5.51
C GLU A 122 -3.13 4.53 -4.26
N PHE A 123 -2.65 4.05 -3.12
CA PHE A 123 -3.19 4.32 -1.80
C PHE A 123 -2.25 5.29 -1.10
N GLY A 124 -2.77 6.47 -0.78
CA GLY A 124 -1.97 7.53 -0.19
C GLY A 124 -2.43 7.89 1.22
N VAL A 125 -1.49 8.24 2.08
CA VAL A 125 -1.78 8.79 3.41
C VAL A 125 -1.08 10.14 3.52
N TYR A 126 -1.88 11.18 3.73
CA TYR A 126 -1.42 12.51 4.06
C TYR A 126 -1.51 12.71 5.56
N LEU A 127 -0.35 12.89 6.21
CA LEU A 127 -0.24 13.07 7.65
C LEU A 127 0.30 14.47 7.96
N ILE A 128 -0.30 15.10 8.97
CA ILE A 128 0.21 16.31 9.62
C ILE A 128 0.47 15.98 11.08
N ALA A 129 1.69 16.25 11.54
CA ALA A 129 2.12 16.12 12.92
C ALA A 129 2.40 17.52 13.50
N ASP A 130 1.99 17.77 14.73
CA ASP A 130 2.19 19.02 15.47
C ASP A 130 3.28 18.89 16.55
N GLY A 131 4.05 17.80 16.53
CA GLY A 131 5.06 17.50 17.55
C GLY A 131 4.55 16.60 18.68
N THR A 132 3.25 16.27 18.71
CA THR A 132 2.66 15.42 19.76
C THR A 132 2.77 13.92 19.42
N ASN A 133 2.22 13.09 20.31
CA ASN A 133 2.09 11.64 20.17
C ASN A 133 0.90 11.20 19.29
N ARG A 134 0.06 12.13 18.82
CA ARG A 134 -1.13 11.85 18.02
C ARG A 134 -1.04 12.60 16.70
N PRO A 135 -1.51 12.01 15.59
CA PRO A 135 -1.57 12.72 14.32
C PRO A 135 -2.56 13.88 14.45
N TYR A 136 -2.12 15.10 14.13
CA TYR A 136 -3.00 16.28 14.08
C TYR A 136 -4.06 16.12 13.00
N LYS A 137 -3.65 15.62 11.83
CA LYS A 137 -4.54 15.27 10.72
C LYS A 137 -4.03 14.04 10.01
N CYS A 138 -4.93 13.12 9.70
CA CYS A 138 -4.68 11.98 8.83
C CYS A 138 -5.75 11.96 7.75
N LYS A 139 -5.38 12.26 6.50
CA LYS A 139 -6.27 12.08 5.35
C LYS A 139 -5.79 10.91 4.51
N ILE A 140 -6.70 9.97 4.31
CA ILE A 140 -6.47 8.82 3.44
C ILE A 140 -6.99 9.16 2.03
N ARG A 141 -6.15 8.94 1.03
CA ARG A 141 -6.51 8.95 -0.39
C ARG A 141 -6.77 7.51 -0.80
N ALA A 142 -8.04 7.12 -0.79
CA ALA A 142 -8.47 5.81 -1.29
C ALA A 142 -8.52 5.81 -2.83
N PRO A 143 -7.97 4.77 -3.49
CA PRO A 143 -8.06 4.65 -4.94
C PRO A 143 -9.51 4.48 -5.41
N SER A 144 -10.32 3.69 -4.70
CA SER A 144 -11.72 3.43 -5.11
C SER A 144 -12.60 4.68 -5.08
N PHE A 145 -12.27 5.69 -4.27
CA PHE A 145 -13.05 6.93 -4.24
C PHE A 145 -13.00 7.64 -5.59
N ALA A 146 -11.80 7.79 -6.16
CA ALA A 146 -11.63 8.38 -7.49
C ALA A 146 -12.18 7.48 -8.60
N HIS A 147 -12.12 6.16 -8.43
CA HIS A 147 -12.69 5.21 -9.40
C HIS A 147 -14.22 5.27 -9.43
N LEU A 148 -14.87 5.36 -8.26
CA LEU A 148 -16.32 5.49 -8.15
C LEU A 148 -16.79 6.83 -8.73
N GLN A 149 -16.02 7.91 -8.55
CA GLN A 149 -16.33 9.19 -9.20
C GLN A 149 -16.36 9.08 -10.73
N ALA A 150 -15.51 8.24 -11.33
CA ALA A 150 -15.49 8.00 -12.77
C ALA A 150 -16.65 7.10 -13.26
N MET A 151 -17.43 6.50 -12.35
CA MET A 151 -18.49 5.56 -12.69
C MET A 151 -19.55 6.18 -13.61
N ASP A 152 -20.00 7.41 -13.33
CA ASP A 152 -20.99 8.10 -14.17
C ASP A 152 -20.51 8.25 -15.62
N PHE A 153 -19.21 8.52 -15.83
CA PHE A 153 -18.65 8.60 -17.17
C PHE A 153 -18.57 7.22 -17.83
N LEU A 154 -18.15 6.19 -17.09
CA LEU A 154 -17.97 4.83 -17.60
C LEU A 154 -19.28 4.11 -17.93
N THR A 155 -20.41 4.49 -17.33
CA THR A 155 -21.71 3.82 -17.55
C THR A 155 -22.57 4.49 -18.62
N ARG A 156 -22.23 5.71 -19.06
CA ARG A 156 -22.98 6.41 -20.12
C ARG A 156 -22.94 5.64 -21.43
N GLY A 157 -24.12 5.36 -21.98
CA GLY A 157 -24.27 4.62 -23.24
C GLY A 157 -24.27 3.10 -23.11
N HIS A 158 -24.18 2.57 -21.87
CA HIS A 158 -24.24 1.14 -21.59
C HIS A 158 -25.62 0.70 -21.07
N MET A 159 -25.86 -0.61 -21.02
CA MET A 159 -27.10 -1.18 -20.49
C MET A 159 -27.02 -1.33 -18.96
N LEU A 160 -28.18 -1.46 -18.31
CA LEU A 160 -28.25 -1.71 -16.86
C LEU A 160 -27.49 -2.99 -16.45
N ALA A 161 -27.50 -4.02 -17.29
CA ALA A 161 -26.77 -5.26 -17.04
C ALA A 161 -25.24 -5.03 -16.95
N ASP A 162 -24.71 -4.11 -17.76
CA ASP A 162 -23.28 -3.80 -17.83
C ASP A 162 -22.76 -3.07 -16.59
N VAL A 163 -23.65 -2.40 -15.85
CA VAL A 163 -23.30 -1.67 -14.62
C VAL A 163 -22.65 -2.60 -13.60
N SER A 164 -23.15 -3.84 -13.48
CA SER A 164 -22.57 -4.84 -12.59
C SER A 164 -21.13 -5.20 -12.96
N ALA A 165 -20.85 -5.37 -14.26
CA ALA A 165 -19.52 -5.67 -14.78
C ALA A 165 -18.57 -4.47 -14.63
N ILE A 166 -19.05 -3.24 -14.86
CA ILE A 166 -18.27 -2.02 -14.70
C ILE A 166 -17.86 -1.85 -13.23
N ILE A 167 -18.81 -1.94 -12.29
CA ILE A 167 -18.53 -1.86 -10.84
C ILE A 167 -17.56 -2.97 -10.42
N GLY A 168 -17.78 -4.21 -10.87
CA GLY A 168 -16.88 -5.32 -10.57
C GLY A 168 -15.46 -5.08 -11.12
N SER A 169 -15.35 -4.50 -12.31
CA SER A 169 -14.06 -4.20 -12.92
C SER A 169 -13.28 -3.09 -12.19
N LEU A 170 -13.97 -2.18 -11.50
CA LEU A 170 -13.37 -1.13 -10.67
C LEU A 170 -12.83 -1.68 -9.35
N ASP A 171 -13.29 -2.86 -8.92
CA ASP A 171 -12.90 -3.52 -7.66
C ASP A 171 -13.13 -2.62 -6.44
N ILE A 172 -14.39 -2.24 -6.23
CA ILE A 172 -14.78 -1.26 -5.21
C ILE A 172 -14.99 -1.92 -3.85
N VAL A 173 -14.46 -1.29 -2.79
CA VAL A 173 -14.78 -1.62 -1.39
C VAL A 173 -15.24 -0.35 -0.68
N PHE A 174 -16.50 -0.31 -0.26
CA PHE A 174 -17.08 0.91 0.35
C PHE A 174 -16.39 1.34 1.64
N GLY A 175 -15.86 0.39 2.42
CA GLY A 175 -15.12 0.69 3.63
C GLY A 175 -13.88 1.57 3.42
N GLU A 176 -13.34 1.71 2.19
CA GLU A 176 -12.29 2.69 1.88
C GLU A 176 -12.79 4.01 1.30
N ILE A 177 -13.98 4.01 0.70
CA ILE A 177 -14.58 5.19 0.07
C ILE A 177 -15.16 6.13 1.13
N ASP A 178 -15.79 5.58 2.17
CA ASP A 178 -16.55 6.34 3.17
C ASP A 178 -15.67 7.09 4.21
N ARG A 179 -14.36 7.27 3.93
CA ARG A 179 -13.35 7.79 4.89
C ARG A 179 -12.97 9.28 4.74
#